data_AF-A0A358NE42-F1
#
_entry.id   AF-A0A358NE42-F1
#
_cell.length_a   1.000
_cell.length_b   1.000
_cell.length_c   1.000
_cell.angle_alpha   90.00
_cell.angle_beta   90.00
_cell.angle_gamma   90.00
#
_symmetry.space_group_name_H-M   'P 1'
#
loop_
_entity.id
_entity.type
_entity.pdbx_description
1 polymer ?
#
loop_
_entity_poly.entity_id
_entity_poly.type
_entity_poly.pdbx_seq_one_letter_code
_entity_poly.pdbx_strand_id
1 'polypeptide(L)'
;ILKDTKFINKLSGSIKPVTKFFTISENSGISLLFGIKFGLTIGAGAVIQSVKDYDIGKRSIFLVTMFLSMCHAIFEDSILFGSIGANIFILLAARLISAISITFILSRFIKEDLTNKIQ
;
A
#
# COMPACT_ATOMS: atom_id res chain seq x y z
N ILE A 1 -3.48 22.31 11.65
CA ILE A 1 -3.74 21.86 13.04
C ILE A 1 -5.22 21.52 13.33
N LEU A 2 -6.24 21.93 12.53
CA LEU A 2 -7.64 21.50 12.78
C LEU A 2 -8.40 20.92 11.56
N LYS A 3 -7.76 20.71 10.40
CA LYS A 3 -8.43 20.17 9.19
C LYS A 3 -8.09 18.72 8.84
N ASP A 4 -7.08 18.12 9.47
CA ASP A 4 -6.53 16.85 9.03
C ASP A 4 -7.32 15.63 9.55
N THR A 5 -7.94 15.70 10.73
CA THR A 5 -8.60 14.54 11.35
C THR A 5 -9.86 14.05 10.62
N LYS A 6 -10.64 14.90 9.94
CA LYS A 6 -11.83 14.46 9.18
C LYS A 6 -11.48 13.87 7.82
N PHE A 7 -10.47 14.43 7.14
CA PHE A 7 -10.05 13.94 5.83
C PHE A 7 -9.28 12.63 5.95
N ILE A 8 -8.39 12.54 6.94
CA ILE A 8 -7.68 11.31 7.30
C ILE A 8 -8.68 10.20 7.67
N ASN A 9 -9.71 10.48 8.48
CA ASN A 9 -10.72 9.47 8.83
C ASN A 9 -11.57 8.99 7.64
N LYS A 10 -11.92 9.89 6.72
CA LYS A 10 -12.68 9.51 5.51
C LYS A 10 -11.83 8.71 4.53
N LEU A 11 -10.55 9.03 4.42
CA LEU A 11 -9.59 8.29 3.61
C LEU A 11 -9.30 6.92 4.24
N SER A 12 -9.03 6.87 5.56
CA SER A 12 -8.91 5.64 6.35
C SER A 12 -10.09 4.72 6.16
N GLY A 13 -11.33 5.23 6.20
CA GLY A 13 -12.54 4.43 5.98
C GLY A 13 -12.59 3.72 4.62
N SER A 14 -12.06 4.35 3.56
CA SER A 14 -12.06 3.77 2.21
C SER A 14 -10.94 2.74 2.00
N ILE A 15 -9.84 2.83 2.77
CA ILE A 15 -8.72 1.88 2.70
C ILE A 15 -8.86 0.78 3.74
N LYS A 16 -9.70 0.99 4.77
CA LYS A 16 -10.03 0.05 5.84
C LYS A 16 -10.27 -1.39 5.35
N PRO A 17 -10.99 -1.65 4.24
CA PRO A 17 -11.12 -3.02 3.73
C PRO A 17 -9.78 -3.60 3.26
N VAL A 18 -8.94 -2.81 2.60
CA VAL A 18 -7.62 -3.23 2.09
C VAL A 18 -6.61 -3.41 3.23
N THR A 19 -6.52 -2.47 4.17
CA THR A 19 -5.62 -2.58 5.34
C THR A 19 -6.02 -3.72 6.26
N LYS A 20 -7.33 -3.93 6.47
CA LYS A 20 -7.84 -5.09 7.23
C LYS A 20 -7.58 -6.41 6.49
N PHE A 21 -7.66 -6.43 5.16
CA PHE A 21 -7.34 -7.60 4.35
C PHE A 21 -5.87 -8.03 4.52
N PHE A 22 -4.94 -7.06 4.57
CA PHE A 22 -3.52 -7.34 4.78
C PHE A 22 -3.07 -7.40 6.24
N THR A 23 -3.97 -7.14 7.21
CA THR A 23 -3.65 -7.04 8.65
C THR A 23 -2.52 -6.02 8.91
N ILE A 24 -2.61 -4.84 8.30
CA ILE A 24 -1.65 -3.75 8.43
C ILE A 24 -2.30 -2.53 9.09
N SER A 25 -1.48 -1.66 9.68
CA SER A 25 -1.93 -0.42 10.32
C SER A 25 -2.74 0.46 9.35
N GLU A 26 -3.82 1.04 9.85
CA GLU A 26 -4.71 1.95 9.09
C GLU A 26 -3.93 3.16 8.56
N ASN A 27 -2.94 3.62 9.31
CA ASN A 27 -2.06 4.75 8.95
C ASN A 27 -1.13 4.42 7.76
N SER A 28 -0.80 3.15 7.55
CA SER A 28 -0.02 2.72 6.37
C SER A 28 -0.88 2.59 5.11
N GLY A 29 -2.21 2.48 5.26
CA GLY A 29 -3.13 2.42 4.13
C GLY A 29 -3.10 3.68 3.27
N ILE A 30 -2.85 4.83 3.90
CA ILE A 30 -2.74 6.11 3.20
C ILE A 30 -1.56 6.09 2.24
N SER A 31 -0.40 5.59 2.70
CA SER A 31 0.80 5.44 1.87
C SER A 31 0.58 4.52 0.67
N LEU A 32 -0.20 3.44 0.86
CA LEU A 32 -0.61 2.51 -0.20
C LEU A 32 -1.44 3.23 -1.27
N LEU A 33 -2.41 4.04 -0.85
CA LEU A 33 -3.26 4.84 -1.73
C LEU A 33 -2.45 5.84 -2.57
N PHE A 34 -1.54 6.56 -1.92
CA PHE A 34 -0.68 7.52 -2.60
C PHE A 34 0.24 6.83 -3.61
N GLY A 35 0.83 5.69 -3.26
CA GLY A 35 1.74 5.03 -4.18
C GLY A 35 1.08 4.29 -5.34
N ILE A 36 -0.15 3.77 -5.19
CA ILE A 36 -0.92 3.21 -6.32
C ILE A 36 -1.32 4.32 -7.31
N LYS A 37 -1.69 5.51 -6.80
CA LYS A 37 -2.19 6.61 -7.65
C LYS A 37 -1.09 7.48 -8.24
N PHE A 38 -0.04 7.75 -7.47
CA PHE A 38 1.01 8.72 -7.81
C PHE A 38 2.39 8.10 -7.98
N GLY A 39 2.54 6.79 -7.81
CA GLY A 39 3.78 6.06 -8.05
C GLY A 39 4.68 5.87 -6.82
N LEU A 40 5.77 5.13 -7.01
CA LEU A 40 6.62 4.61 -5.93
C LEU A 40 7.29 5.72 -5.14
N THR A 41 7.77 6.78 -5.81
CA THR A 41 8.50 7.88 -5.15
C THR A 41 7.61 8.62 -4.16
N ILE A 42 6.38 8.96 -4.57
CA ILE A 42 5.40 9.62 -3.69
C ILE A 42 4.88 8.64 -2.63
N GLY A 43 4.65 7.39 -3.01
CA GLY A 43 4.27 6.32 -2.07
C GLY A 43 5.31 6.10 -0.97
N ALA A 44 6.60 6.04 -1.32
CA ALA A 44 7.70 5.84 -0.38
C ALA A 44 7.86 7.02 0.57
N GLY A 45 7.72 8.27 0.08
CA GLY A 45 7.66 9.45 0.93
C GLY A 45 6.51 9.39 1.93
N ALA A 46 5.34 8.95 1.49
CA ALA A 46 4.18 8.74 2.36
C ALA A 46 4.37 7.58 3.35
N VAL A 47 5.11 6.52 3.00
CA VAL A 47 5.48 5.45 3.95
C VAL A 47 6.40 6.01 5.03
N ILE A 48 7.46 6.74 4.64
CA ILE A 48 8.43 7.32 5.58
C ILE A 48 7.73 8.30 6.53
N GLN A 49 6.85 9.15 6.01
CA GLN A 49 6.06 10.06 6.84
C GLN A 49 5.16 9.29 7.81
N SER A 50 4.48 8.24 7.37
CA SER A 50 3.65 7.42 8.24
C SER A 50 4.46 6.71 9.33
N VAL A 51 5.70 6.32 9.08
CA VAL A 51 6.61 5.73 10.09
C VAL A 51 7.10 6.77 11.10
N LYS A 52 7.23 8.04 10.67
CA LYS A 52 7.66 9.14 11.53
C LYS A 52 6.52 9.67 12.40
N ASP A 53 5.31 9.75 11.85
CA ASP A 53 4.14 10.31 12.51
C ASP A 53 3.39 9.27 13.35
N TYR A 54 3.55 7.99 13.04
CA TYR A 54 2.88 6.89 13.72
C TYR A 54 3.88 5.77 14.06
N ASP A 55 3.73 5.14 15.23
CA ASP A 55 4.51 3.96 15.61
C ASP A 55 4.05 2.73 14.81
N ILE A 56 4.50 2.63 13.56
CA ILE A 56 4.13 1.57 12.64
C ILE A 56 5.13 0.44 12.77
N GLY A 57 4.66 -0.76 13.14
CA GLY A 57 5.50 -1.94 13.23
C GLY A 57 6.20 -2.30 11.91
N LYS A 58 7.44 -2.80 12.02
CA LYS A 58 8.31 -3.17 10.87
C LYS A 58 7.61 -4.10 9.86
N ARG A 59 6.77 -5.01 10.34
CA ARG A 59 5.94 -5.90 9.52
C ARG A 59 5.02 -5.12 8.58
N SER A 60 4.32 -4.10 9.10
CA SER A 60 3.41 -3.29 8.29
C SER A 60 4.17 -2.48 7.24
N ILE A 61 5.31 -1.88 7.61
CA ILE A 61 6.18 -1.14 6.69
C ILE A 61 6.63 -2.04 5.54
N PHE A 62 7.10 -3.25 5.85
CA PHE A 62 7.55 -4.21 4.87
C PHE A 62 6.43 -4.62 3.91
N LEU A 63 5.26 -5.00 4.43
CA LEU A 63 4.12 -5.44 3.61
C LEU A 63 3.62 -4.32 2.68
N VAL A 64 3.54 -3.09 3.17
CA VAL A 64 3.13 -1.91 2.41
C VAL A 64 4.13 -1.60 1.30
N THR A 65 5.43 -1.65 1.61
CA THR A 65 6.49 -1.41 0.63
C THR A 65 6.51 -2.49 -0.46
N MET A 66 6.32 -3.76 -0.09
CA MET A 66 6.27 -4.86 -1.07
C MET A 66 5.06 -4.75 -1.99
N PHE A 67 3.89 -4.45 -1.41
CA PHE A 67 2.68 -4.24 -2.20
C PHE A 67 2.84 -3.05 -3.17
N LEU A 68 3.38 -1.94 -2.68
CA LEU A 68 3.67 -0.76 -3.49
C LEU A 68 4.64 -1.07 -4.63
N SER A 69 5.69 -1.84 -4.38
CA SER A 69 6.63 -2.27 -5.43
C SER A 69 5.93 -3.00 -6.58
N MET A 70 4.90 -3.81 -6.32
CA MET A 70 4.15 -4.48 -7.39
C MET A 70 3.10 -3.61 -8.08
N CYS A 71 2.53 -2.64 -7.37
CA CYS A 71 1.40 -1.83 -7.87
C CYS A 71 1.75 -0.40 -8.31
N HIS A 72 2.96 0.10 -8.03
CA HIS A 72 3.31 1.52 -8.19
C HIS A 72 3.16 2.06 -9.60
N ALA A 73 3.42 1.23 -10.61
CA ALA A 73 3.40 1.64 -12.01
C ALA A 73 2.10 1.19 -12.71
N ILE A 74 1.01 0.95 -11.97
CA ILE A 74 -0.26 0.51 -12.58
C ILE A 74 -0.72 1.47 -13.68
N PHE A 75 -0.62 2.78 -13.46
CA PHE A 75 -0.99 3.78 -14.47
C PHE A 75 0.01 3.83 -15.63
N GLU A 76 1.32 3.88 -15.32
CA GLU A 76 2.39 3.97 -16.31
C GLU A 76 2.40 2.76 -17.26
N ASP A 77 2.38 1.55 -16.70
CA ASP A 77 2.35 0.32 -17.49
C ASP A 77 1.04 0.15 -18.25
N SER A 78 -0.10 0.52 -17.67
CA SER A 78 -1.39 0.48 -18.38
C SER A 78 -1.39 1.39 -19.61
N ILE A 79 -0.80 2.58 -19.51
CA ILE A 79 -0.69 3.52 -20.64
C ILE A 79 0.29 3.00 -21.69
N LEU A 80 1.46 2.51 -21.28
CA LEU A 80 2.48 1.95 -22.17
C LEU A 80 1.95 0.75 -22.95
N PHE A 81 1.44 -0.26 -22.25
CA PHE A 81 0.94 -1.49 -22.89
C PHE A 81 -0.38 -1.27 -23.62
N GLY A 82 -1.24 -0.37 -23.13
CA GLY A 82 -2.45 0.04 -23.85
C GLY A 82 -2.11 0.69 -25.19
N SER A 83 -1.05 1.51 -25.26
CA SER A 83 -0.58 2.13 -26.50
C SER A 83 -0.05 1.12 -27.52
N ILE A 84 0.39 -0.06 -27.05
CA ILE A 84 0.86 -1.19 -27.88
C ILE A 84 -0.32 -2.11 -28.27
N GLY A 85 -1.55 -1.79 -27.86
CA GLY A 85 -2.76 -2.55 -28.18
C GLY A 85 -3.06 -3.70 -27.21
N ALA A 86 -2.37 -3.78 -26.07
CA ALA A 86 -2.65 -4.79 -25.07
C ALA A 86 -3.93 -4.46 -24.27
N ASN A 87 -4.62 -5.50 -23.78
CA ASN A 87 -5.81 -5.32 -22.97
C ASN A 87 -5.42 -4.88 -21.55
N ILE A 88 -5.63 -3.58 -21.27
CA ILE A 88 -5.31 -2.93 -20.00
C ILE A 88 -5.99 -3.62 -18.81
N PHE A 89 -7.24 -4.05 -18.96
CA PHE A 89 -7.98 -4.69 -17.86
C PHE A 89 -7.35 -6.01 -17.44
N ILE A 90 -6.89 -6.82 -18.40
CA ILE A 90 -6.26 -8.10 -18.13
C ILE A 90 -4.90 -7.90 -17.45
N LEU A 91 -4.09 -6.95 -17.92
CA LEU A 91 -2.81 -6.61 -17.30
C LEU A 91 -3.00 -6.08 -15.87
N LEU A 92 -3.96 -5.19 -15.68
CA LEU A 92 -4.29 -4.62 -14.38
C LEU A 92 -4.76 -5.71 -13.40
N ALA A 93 -5.65 -6.59 -13.85
CA ALA A 93 -6.16 -7.70 -13.03
C ALA A 93 -5.03 -8.67 -12.66
N ALA A 94 -4.21 -9.09 -13.62
CA ALA A 94 -3.08 -9.99 -13.36
C ALA A 94 -2.09 -9.39 -12.35
N ARG A 95 -1.79 -8.09 -12.47
CA ARG A 95 -0.89 -7.38 -11.54
C ARG A 95 -1.50 -7.22 -10.15
N LEU A 96 -2.78 -6.86 -10.03
CA LEU A 96 -3.45 -6.79 -8.73
C LEU A 96 -3.51 -8.17 -8.06
N ILE A 97 -3.83 -9.22 -8.82
CA ILE A 97 -3.88 -10.58 -8.30
C ILE A 97 -2.50 -11.03 -7.83
N SER A 98 -1.44 -10.78 -8.60
CA SER A 98 -0.08 -11.16 -8.19
C SER A 98 0.39 -10.38 -6.97
N ALA A 99 0.16 -9.06 -6.94
CA ALA A 99 0.46 -8.22 -5.78
C ALA A 99 -0.27 -8.69 -4.52
N ILE A 100 -1.58 -8.90 -4.62
CA ILE A 100 -2.39 -9.36 -3.50
C ILE A 100 -1.93 -10.75 -3.05
N SER A 101 -1.74 -11.68 -3.97
CA SER A 101 -1.33 -13.05 -3.64
C SER A 101 0.02 -13.07 -2.94
N ILE A 102 1.02 -12.34 -3.46
CA ILE A 102 2.37 -12.34 -2.91
C ILE A 102 2.39 -11.62 -1.55
N THR A 103 1.78 -10.44 -1.44
CA THR A 103 1.69 -9.74 -0.15
C THR A 103 0.88 -10.53 0.88
N PHE A 104 -0.16 -11.26 0.48
CA PHE A 104 -0.93 -12.12 1.37
C PHE A 104 -0.11 -13.32 1.87
N ILE A 105 0.61 -13.99 0.96
CA ILE A 105 1.53 -15.09 1.31
C ILE A 105 2.60 -14.56 2.27
N LEU A 106 3.24 -13.43 1.96
CA LEU A 106 4.22 -12.79 2.84
C LEU A 106 3.62 -12.41 4.19
N SER A 107 2.39 -11.88 4.23
CA SER A 107 1.71 -11.54 5.49
C SER A 107 1.47 -12.77 6.37
N ARG A 108 1.27 -13.95 5.77
CA ARG A 108 1.15 -15.24 6.45
C ARG A 108 2.49 -15.84 6.88
N PHE A 109 3.52 -15.74 6.04
CA PHE A 109 4.86 -16.29 6.31
C PHE A 109 5.66 -15.45 7.30
N ILE A 110 5.52 -14.13 7.21
CA ILE A 110 6.10 -13.18 8.16
C ILE A 110 5.21 -13.19 9.40
N LYS A 111 5.45 -14.19 10.24
CA LYS A 111 4.90 -14.24 11.59
C LYS A 111 5.39 -13.00 12.33
N GLU A 112 4.47 -12.38 13.04
CA GLU A 112 4.74 -11.22 13.88
C GLU A 112 5.94 -11.52 14.79
N ASP A 113 7.11 -10.95 14.48
CA ASP A 113 8.12 -10.81 15.50
C ASP A 113 7.56 -9.76 16.46
N LEU A 114 7.12 -10.25 17.62
CA LEU A 114 6.50 -9.51 18.71
C LEU A 114 7.53 -8.58 19.39
N THR A 115 8.31 -7.83 18.61
CA THR A 115 9.43 -7.03 19.10
C THR A 115 9.20 -5.55 18.80
N ASN A 116 8.77 -4.88 19.88
CA ASN A 116 8.72 -3.45 20.16
C ASN A 116 7.64 -2.65 19.37
N LYS A 117 6.52 -2.16 19.93
CA LYS A 117 6.36 -1.47 21.24
C LYS A 117 7.67 -0.84 21.67
N ILE A 118 8.18 0.10 20.87
CA ILE A 118 9.19 1.01 21.38
C ILE A 118 8.42 1.95 22.34
N GLN A 119 8.82 1.89 23.60
CA GLN A 119 8.36 2.76 24.68
C GLN A 119 8.38 4.25 24.31
#